data_AF-A0A3M0YF32-F1
#
_entry.id   AF-A0A3M0YF32-F1
#
_cell.length_a   1.000
_cell.length_b   1.000
_cell.length_c   1.000
_cell.angle_alpha   90.00
_cell.angle_beta   90.00
_cell.angle_gamma   90.00
#
_symmetry.space_group_name_H-M   'P 1'
#
loop_
_entity.id
_entity.type
_entity.pdbx_description
1 polymer ?
#
loop_
_entity_poly.entity_id
_entity_poly.type
_entity_poly.pdbx_seq_one_letter_code
_entity_poly.pdbx_strand_id
1 'polypeptide(L)'
;HFADDYLLVKEVLPVFLQGAGVGRWTQLGLGVGGLVVVLGLVGWAFGQWGRAIARVRPNRLMLGSWLLIGLFVAAGTWKYRKGTFPGIWQSVQWFAPRMVASLQSPAPDTLAEGPFFKKLQANLLKPLPQRPDVFLVFVEAYGSTVVVSPYTRDSFRLFTDSLERRLARAGIHTATIYSQSPVIGGRSWLAFTSAMTGLWLDSHTAYDRLLDYPGTYPHLVTFFSRHGYHTTRISTMKATEETDSLIPLDRINGFFGFETWLRWADIPYEGYPYNPFGGIPDQYSIEYYYEQVAQSDPRPDFLFFITTNSHAPWYLPPPLPDDWHLLDTIRHSPNGTWWALPKGMMRRYRLAVEYQLDMLAAFAERHLDAEDLLIVVGDHQPPGIDHTYDIVDAQATPLHVFSRNRQLVRRLEAQGFHPGLNRGADQATLWRHDTLALWLESLLLDASSVGSDAEMGTH
;
A
#
# COMPACT_ATOMS: atom_id res chain seq x y z
N HIS A 1 0.80 9.41 -14.11
CA HIS A 1 0.83 8.08 -14.74
C HIS A 1 2.02 7.81 -15.65
N PHE A 2 2.37 8.62 -16.67
CA PHE A 2 3.69 8.44 -17.32
C PHE A 2 4.82 8.57 -16.28
N ALA A 3 4.70 9.50 -15.33
CA ALA A 3 5.60 9.57 -14.17
C ALA A 3 5.52 8.32 -13.27
N ASP A 4 4.33 7.80 -12.96
CA ASP A 4 4.14 6.58 -12.16
C ASP A 4 4.77 5.34 -12.81
N ASP A 5 4.49 5.10 -14.10
CA ASP A 5 4.98 3.94 -14.83
C ASP A 5 6.44 4.14 -15.26
N TYR A 6 6.90 5.37 -15.47
CA TYR A 6 8.31 5.72 -15.59
C TYR A 6 9.04 5.48 -14.27
N LEU A 7 8.48 5.84 -13.12
CA LEU A 7 9.05 5.54 -11.80
C LEU A 7 9.06 4.03 -11.57
N LEU A 8 7.98 3.31 -11.86
CA LEU A 8 7.96 1.85 -11.78
C LEU A 8 9.01 1.21 -12.70
N VAL A 9 9.17 1.70 -13.93
CA VAL A 9 10.21 1.24 -14.87
C VAL A 9 11.61 1.71 -14.48
N LYS A 10 11.76 2.85 -13.81
CA LYS A 10 13.04 3.41 -13.38
C LYS A 10 13.52 2.79 -12.06
N GLU A 11 12.60 2.45 -11.18
CA GLU A 11 12.86 1.97 -9.81
C GLU A 11 12.78 0.44 -9.74
N VAL A 12 11.77 -0.18 -10.36
CA VAL A 12 11.52 -1.63 -10.22
C VAL A 12 12.26 -2.43 -11.29
N LEU A 13 12.34 -1.95 -12.53
CA LEU A 13 12.96 -2.70 -13.63
C LEU A 13 14.46 -2.93 -13.42
N PRO A 14 15.28 -1.94 -13.00
CA PRO A 14 16.72 -2.18 -12.80
C PRO A 14 16.98 -3.15 -11.66
N VAL A 15 16.20 -3.09 -10.58
CA VAL A 15 16.30 -4.02 -9.45
C VAL A 15 15.86 -5.44 -9.85
N PHE A 16 14.76 -5.58 -10.59
CA PHE A 16 14.31 -6.88 -11.10
C PHE A 16 15.34 -7.52 -12.03
N LEU A 17 15.91 -6.73 -12.94
CA LEU A 17 16.95 -7.19 -13.87
C LEU A 17 18.27 -7.51 -13.15
N GLN A 18 18.64 -6.77 -12.10
CA GLN A 18 19.80 -7.10 -11.26
C GLN A 18 19.57 -8.40 -10.47
N GLY A 19 18.38 -8.59 -9.89
CA GLY A 19 18.00 -9.84 -9.20
C GLY A 19 17.97 -11.06 -10.12
N ALA A 20 17.77 -10.86 -11.43
CA ALA A 20 17.87 -11.89 -12.46
C ALA A 20 19.31 -12.10 -12.99
N GLY A 21 20.31 -11.42 -12.43
CA GLY A 21 21.72 -11.54 -12.85
C GLY A 21 22.07 -10.80 -14.15
N VAL A 22 21.20 -9.90 -14.62
CA VAL A 22 21.43 -9.11 -15.84
C VAL A 22 22.27 -7.89 -15.47
N GLY A 23 23.53 -7.88 -15.91
CA GLY A 23 24.47 -6.79 -15.64
C GLY A 23 24.02 -5.43 -16.22
N ARG A 24 24.41 -4.33 -15.55
CA ARG A 24 24.03 -2.94 -15.89
C ARG A 24 24.22 -2.60 -17.37
N TRP A 25 25.27 -3.10 -18.00
CA TRP A 25 25.56 -2.89 -19.44
C TRP A 25 24.59 -3.60 -20.38
N THR A 26 24.10 -4.77 -19.99
CA THR A 26 23.10 -5.53 -20.76
C THR A 26 21.73 -4.84 -20.67
N GLN A 27 21.38 -4.29 -19.51
CA GLN A 27 20.16 -3.50 -19.33
C GLN A 27 20.19 -2.23 -20.21
N LEU A 28 21.33 -1.53 -20.22
CA LEU A 28 21.55 -0.35 -21.05
C LEU A 28 21.50 -0.69 -22.55
N GLY A 29 22.10 -1.82 -22.94
CA GLY A 29 22.04 -2.33 -24.31
C GLY A 29 20.62 -2.68 -24.77
N LEU A 30 19.81 -3.29 -23.91
CA LEU A 30 18.40 -3.57 -24.20
C LEU A 30 17.57 -2.27 -24.31
N GLY A 31 17.81 -1.31 -23.42
CA GLY A 31 17.13 0.00 -23.45
C GLY A 31 17.46 0.80 -24.71
N VAL A 32 18.74 0.92 -25.06
CA VAL A 32 19.20 1.59 -26.29
C VAL A 32 18.72 0.84 -27.53
N GLY A 33 18.81 -0.49 -27.54
CA GLY A 33 18.32 -1.32 -28.64
C GLY A 33 16.83 -1.15 -28.88
N GLY A 34 16.03 -1.17 -27.81
CA GLY A 34 14.59 -0.90 -27.86
C GLY A 34 14.26 0.49 -28.41
N LEU A 35 14.96 1.53 -27.94
CA LEU A 35 14.79 2.90 -28.41
C LEU A 35 15.14 3.05 -29.90
N VAL A 36 16.24 2.44 -30.35
CA VAL A 36 16.65 2.44 -31.76
C VAL A 36 15.61 1.76 -32.65
N VAL A 37 15.05 0.63 -32.21
CA VAL A 37 13.98 -0.07 -32.93
C VAL A 37 12.73 0.82 -33.03
N VAL A 38 12.31 1.45 -31.94
CA VAL A 38 11.14 2.34 -31.95
C VAL A 38 11.36 3.55 -32.86
N LEU A 39 12.49 4.24 -32.75
CA LEU A 39 12.82 5.38 -33.61
C LEU A 39 12.92 4.97 -35.08
N GLY A 40 13.48 3.78 -35.36
CA GLY A 40 13.53 3.20 -36.70
C GLY A 40 12.14 2.92 -37.29
N LEU A 41 11.23 2.36 -36.50
CA LEU A 41 9.84 2.10 -36.91
C LEU A 41 9.06 3.41 -37.16
N VAL A 42 9.26 4.41 -36.30
CA VAL A 42 8.66 5.74 -36.48
C VAL A 42 9.19 6.41 -37.75
N GLY A 43 10.51 6.44 -37.93
CA GLY A 43 11.14 6.98 -39.14
C GLY A 43 10.69 6.26 -40.42
N TRP A 44 10.55 4.93 -40.36
CA TRP A 44 10.01 4.14 -41.47
C TRP A 44 8.55 4.51 -41.78
N ALA A 45 7.69 4.63 -40.76
CA ALA A 45 6.29 5.02 -40.93
C ALA A 45 6.16 6.42 -41.56
N PHE A 46 6.90 7.41 -41.05
CA PHE A 46 6.95 8.75 -41.64
C PHE A 46 7.51 8.76 -43.06
N GLY A 47 8.52 7.93 -43.35
CA GLY A 47 9.06 7.77 -44.70
C GLY A 47 8.04 7.21 -45.69
N GLN A 48 7.23 6.24 -45.27
CA GLN A 48 6.16 5.68 -46.10
C GLN A 48 5.01 6.69 -46.30
N TRP A 49 4.69 7.46 -45.27
CA TRP A 49 3.72 8.55 -45.35
C TRP A 49 4.18 9.67 -46.30
N GLY A 50 5.43 10.10 -46.19
CA GLY A 50 6.02 11.10 -47.09
C GLY A 50 5.99 10.66 -48.55
N ARG A 51 6.30 9.39 -48.83
CA ARG A 51 6.22 8.82 -50.19
C ARG A 51 4.79 8.70 -50.71
N ALA A 52 3.81 8.46 -49.83
CA ALA A 52 2.40 8.42 -50.18
C ALA A 52 1.84 9.82 -50.47
N ILE A 53 2.24 10.83 -49.68
CA ILE A 53 1.86 12.23 -49.85
C ILE A 53 2.49 12.83 -51.11
N ALA A 54 3.74 12.49 -51.43
CA ALA A 54 4.45 12.99 -52.61
C ALA A 54 3.82 12.56 -53.95
N ARG A 55 2.89 11.60 -53.95
CA ARG A 55 2.28 11.05 -55.18
C ARG A 55 0.88 11.57 -55.50
N VAL A 56 0.27 12.45 -54.69
CA VAL A 56 -1.14 12.85 -54.88
C VAL A 56 -1.35 14.35 -54.62
N ARG A 57 -2.14 15.02 -55.48
CA ARG A 57 -2.42 16.48 -55.40
C ARG A 57 -3.36 16.85 -54.22
N PRO A 58 -3.25 18.07 -53.64
CA PRO A 58 -3.57 18.32 -52.22
C PRO A 58 -5.06 18.34 -51.82
N ASN A 59 -6.00 18.59 -52.74
CA ASN A 59 -7.38 18.97 -52.33
C ASN A 59 -8.43 17.84 -52.30
N ARG A 60 -8.06 16.58 -52.56
CA ARG A 60 -8.96 15.41 -52.35
C ARG A 60 -8.44 14.42 -51.30
N LEU A 61 -7.21 14.61 -50.82
CA LEU A 61 -6.56 13.75 -49.84
C LEU A 61 -6.98 14.04 -48.41
N MET A 62 -7.26 15.28 -48.00
CA MET A 62 -7.65 15.52 -46.60
C MET A 62 -8.94 14.77 -46.24
N LEU A 63 -9.97 14.82 -47.09
CA LEU A 63 -11.20 14.04 -46.88
C LEU A 63 -10.96 12.52 -46.99
N GLY A 64 -10.15 12.07 -47.94
CA GLY A 64 -9.80 10.64 -48.09
C GLY A 64 -8.99 10.10 -46.91
N SER A 65 -8.08 10.89 -46.35
CA SER A 65 -7.27 10.55 -45.18
C SER A 65 -8.10 10.50 -43.91
N TRP A 66 -9.05 11.43 -43.71
CA TRP A 66 -9.98 11.35 -42.58
C TRP A 66 -10.93 10.15 -42.70
N LEU A 67 -11.41 9.83 -43.91
CA LEU A 67 -12.20 8.63 -44.16
C LEU A 67 -11.39 7.34 -43.99
N LEU A 68 -10.13 7.31 -44.41
CA LEU A 68 -9.24 6.17 -44.23
C LEU A 68 -8.81 6.00 -42.79
N ILE A 69 -8.58 7.09 -42.03
CA ILE A 69 -8.36 7.03 -40.59
C ILE A 69 -9.62 6.52 -39.89
N GLY A 70 -10.80 7.03 -40.27
CA GLY A 70 -12.08 6.53 -39.76
C GLY A 70 -12.33 5.06 -40.08
N LEU A 71 -12.04 4.62 -41.31
CA LEU A 71 -12.14 3.22 -41.74
C LEU A 71 -11.05 2.33 -41.12
N PHE A 72 -9.86 2.85 -40.84
CA PHE A 72 -8.78 2.11 -40.19
C PHE A 72 -9.08 1.93 -38.69
N VAL A 73 -9.67 2.94 -38.05
CA VAL A 73 -10.21 2.86 -36.69
C VAL A 73 -11.41 1.91 -36.64
N ALA A 74 -12.31 1.94 -37.63
CA ALA A 74 -13.47 1.06 -37.73
C ALA A 74 -13.11 -0.40 -38.07
N ALA A 75 -12.15 -0.63 -38.97
CA ALA A 75 -11.65 -1.97 -39.32
C ALA A 75 -10.75 -2.54 -38.21
N GLY A 76 -9.99 -1.68 -37.53
CA GLY A 76 -9.29 -1.99 -36.28
C GLY A 76 -10.29 -2.50 -35.25
N THR A 77 -11.32 -1.72 -34.92
CA THR A 77 -12.37 -2.12 -33.96
C THR A 77 -13.13 -3.39 -34.38
N TRP A 78 -13.39 -3.61 -35.67
CA TRP A 78 -14.09 -4.82 -36.15
C TRP A 78 -13.24 -6.09 -36.12
N LYS A 79 -11.95 -6.02 -36.49
CA LYS A 79 -11.01 -7.17 -36.44
C LYS A 79 -10.54 -7.46 -35.01
N TYR A 80 -10.50 -6.46 -34.12
CA TYR A 80 -10.18 -6.60 -32.69
C TYR A 80 -11.25 -7.32 -31.88
N ARG A 81 -12.52 -7.29 -32.34
CA ARG A 81 -13.62 -8.07 -31.72
C ARG A 81 -13.40 -9.60 -31.83
N LYS A 82 -12.39 -10.07 -32.58
CA LYS A 82 -11.99 -11.48 -32.74
C LYS A 82 -10.65 -11.87 -32.06
N GLY A 83 -10.16 -11.09 -31.09
CA GLY A 83 -9.43 -11.64 -29.92
C GLY A 83 -7.99 -12.15 -30.08
N THR A 84 -7.05 -11.38 -30.65
CA THR A 84 -5.62 -11.82 -30.73
C THR A 84 -4.52 -10.82 -30.33
N PHE A 85 -4.82 -9.62 -29.80
CA PHE A 85 -3.79 -8.74 -29.21
C PHE A 85 -4.33 -7.99 -27.98
N PRO A 86 -4.19 -8.54 -26.75
CA PRO A 86 -4.76 -7.92 -25.54
C PRO A 86 -4.01 -6.69 -25.02
N GLY A 87 -2.69 -6.59 -25.22
CA GLY A 87 -1.84 -5.67 -24.46
C GLY A 87 -1.99 -4.19 -24.76
N ILE A 88 -2.03 -3.77 -26.03
CA ILE A 88 -1.93 -2.33 -26.38
C ILE A 88 -3.25 -1.57 -26.17
N TRP A 89 -4.40 -2.21 -26.41
CA TRP A 89 -5.71 -1.61 -26.15
C TRP A 89 -6.03 -1.59 -24.64
N GLN A 90 -5.65 -2.62 -23.88
CA GLN A 90 -5.72 -2.58 -22.42
C GLN A 90 -4.83 -1.47 -21.88
N SER A 91 -3.60 -1.31 -22.39
CA SER A 91 -2.76 -0.18 -22.07
C SER A 91 -3.45 1.14 -22.39
N VAL A 92 -3.85 1.41 -23.64
CA VAL A 92 -4.46 2.71 -24.00
C VAL A 92 -5.77 3.00 -23.26
N GLN A 93 -6.62 1.99 -23.03
CA GLN A 93 -7.83 2.13 -22.21
C GLN A 93 -7.56 2.30 -20.72
N TRP A 94 -6.45 1.77 -20.20
CA TRP A 94 -5.99 2.05 -18.83
C TRP A 94 -5.31 3.42 -18.72
N PHE A 95 -4.53 3.81 -19.74
CA PHE A 95 -3.70 5.01 -19.76
C PHE A 95 -4.51 6.28 -20.02
N ALA A 96 -5.40 6.29 -21.02
CA ALA A 96 -6.08 7.52 -21.45
C ALA A 96 -7.04 8.09 -20.40
N PRO A 97 -7.94 7.32 -19.76
CA PRO A 97 -8.81 7.84 -18.70
C PRO A 97 -8.02 8.34 -17.49
N ARG A 98 -6.90 7.68 -17.16
CA ARG A 98 -6.05 8.04 -16.03
C ARG A 98 -5.20 9.28 -16.28
N MET A 99 -4.69 9.47 -17.50
CA MET A 99 -4.06 10.74 -17.89
C MET A 99 -5.05 11.91 -17.84
N VAL A 100 -6.27 11.70 -18.35
CA VAL A 100 -7.34 12.71 -18.26
C VAL A 100 -7.71 12.98 -16.80
N ALA A 101 -7.86 11.95 -15.97
CA ALA A 101 -8.11 12.09 -14.54
C ALA A 101 -7.00 12.87 -13.82
N SER A 102 -5.73 12.62 -14.17
CA SER A 102 -4.58 13.34 -13.62
C SER A 102 -4.52 14.82 -14.05
N LEU A 103 -4.94 15.12 -15.29
CA LEU A 103 -5.10 16.50 -15.78
C LEU A 103 -6.31 17.22 -15.16
N GLN A 104 -7.34 16.46 -14.77
CA GLN A 104 -8.57 16.94 -14.15
C GLN A 104 -8.52 16.88 -12.61
N SER A 105 -7.46 16.30 -12.02
CA SER A 105 -7.33 16.21 -10.56
C SER A 105 -7.39 17.62 -9.98
N PRO A 106 -8.30 17.88 -9.02
CA PRO A 106 -8.45 19.19 -8.41
C PRO A 106 -7.11 19.71 -7.91
N ALA A 107 -6.88 21.01 -8.03
CA ALA A 107 -5.74 21.63 -7.37
C ALA A 107 -5.85 21.41 -5.85
N PRO A 108 -4.75 21.13 -5.13
CA PRO A 108 -4.81 20.95 -3.68
C PRO A 108 -5.42 22.13 -2.92
N ASP A 109 -5.34 23.34 -3.48
CA ASP A 109 -6.03 24.53 -2.94
C ASP A 109 -7.54 24.32 -2.77
N THR A 110 -8.18 23.60 -3.70
CA THR A 110 -9.62 23.24 -3.57
C THR A 110 -9.86 22.14 -2.53
N LEU A 111 -8.85 21.32 -2.24
CA LEU A 111 -8.88 20.29 -1.21
C LEU A 111 -8.71 20.90 0.19
N ALA A 112 -8.04 22.06 0.31
CA ALA A 112 -7.81 22.80 1.55
C ALA A 112 -9.04 23.61 2.05
N GLU A 113 -10.17 23.56 1.35
CA GLU A 113 -11.40 24.29 1.73
C GLU A 113 -12.63 23.39 1.89
N GLY A 114 -12.49 22.10 1.60
CA GLY A 114 -13.57 21.12 1.62
C GLY A 114 -14.10 20.82 3.04
N PRO A 115 -15.34 20.29 3.16
CA PRO A 115 -15.91 19.90 4.46
C PRO A 115 -15.03 18.89 5.23
N PHE A 116 -14.38 17.98 4.49
CA PHE A 116 -13.49 16.97 5.07
C PHE A 116 -12.27 17.61 5.72
N PHE A 117 -11.55 18.48 4.98
CA PHE A 117 -10.42 19.27 5.49
C PHE A 117 -10.80 20.07 6.73
N LYS A 118 -11.94 20.78 6.69
CA LYS A 118 -12.42 21.57 7.84
C LYS A 118 -12.65 20.71 9.07
N LYS A 119 -13.12 19.47 8.88
CA LYS A 119 -13.35 18.53 9.99
C LYS A 119 -12.03 18.03 10.59
N LEU A 120 -11.05 17.65 9.77
CA LEU A 120 -9.70 17.31 10.24
C LEU A 120 -9.06 18.49 11.00
N GLN A 121 -9.11 19.70 10.43
CA GLN A 121 -8.58 20.90 11.07
C GLN A 121 -9.26 21.20 12.41
N ALA A 122 -10.58 21.04 12.49
CA ALA A 122 -11.32 21.22 13.74
C ALA A 122 -10.96 20.15 14.78
N ASN A 123 -10.65 18.92 14.37
CA ASN A 123 -10.27 17.83 15.26
C ASN A 123 -8.91 18.08 15.93
N LEU A 124 -7.95 18.72 15.25
CA LEU A 124 -6.62 19.08 15.81
C LEU A 124 -6.70 19.88 17.12
N LEU A 125 -7.81 20.60 17.36
CA LEU A 125 -7.98 21.49 18.51
C LEU A 125 -8.78 20.85 19.65
N LYS A 126 -9.35 19.66 19.44
CA LYS A 126 -10.21 19.02 20.44
C LYS A 126 -9.38 18.17 21.40
N PRO A 127 -9.56 18.27 22.72
CA PRO A 127 -8.80 17.47 23.66
C PRO A 127 -9.13 15.97 23.49
N LEU A 128 -8.11 15.13 23.62
CA LEU A 128 -8.30 13.68 23.69
C LEU A 128 -8.70 13.25 25.11
N PRO A 129 -9.76 12.45 25.28
CA PRO A 129 -10.14 11.90 26.58
C PRO A 129 -9.13 10.88 27.11
N GLN A 130 -8.49 10.13 26.20
CA GLN A 130 -7.45 9.17 26.49
C GLN A 130 -6.39 9.22 25.39
N ARG A 131 -5.18 8.77 25.71
CA ARG A 131 -4.06 8.76 24.77
C ARG A 131 -3.39 7.38 24.74
N PRO A 132 -4.06 6.36 24.17
CA PRO A 132 -3.46 5.04 23.99
C PRO A 132 -2.38 5.10 22.92
N ASP A 133 -1.49 4.10 22.90
CA ASP A 133 -0.57 3.92 21.78
C ASP A 133 -1.35 3.44 20.55
N VAL A 134 -0.95 3.93 19.38
CA VAL A 134 -1.61 3.64 18.11
C VAL A 134 -0.58 3.19 17.08
N PHE A 135 -0.65 1.92 16.72
CA PHE A 135 0.19 1.29 15.69
C PHE A 135 -0.59 1.16 14.39
N LEU A 136 -0.32 2.02 13.41
CA LEU A 136 -0.90 1.94 12.07
C LEU A 136 0.07 1.21 11.13
N VAL A 137 -0.27 -0.05 10.81
CA VAL A 137 0.57 -0.92 10.00
C VAL A 137 -0.09 -1.21 8.66
N PHE A 138 0.57 -0.81 7.58
CA PHE A 138 0.21 -1.21 6.22
C PHE A 138 0.92 -2.52 5.84
N VAL A 139 0.12 -3.53 5.50
CA VAL A 139 0.60 -4.82 5.02
C VAL A 139 0.71 -4.78 3.51
N GLU A 140 1.94 -4.87 3.01
CA GLU A 140 2.24 -4.80 1.58
C GLU A 140 1.52 -5.91 0.81
N ALA A 141 0.85 -5.50 -0.27
CA ALA A 141 0.08 -6.33 -1.17
C ALA A 141 -1.04 -7.15 -0.51
N TYR A 142 -1.54 -6.77 0.66
CA TYR A 142 -2.62 -7.50 1.35
C TYR A 142 -4.01 -7.12 0.81
N GLY A 143 -4.40 -7.78 -0.29
CA GLY A 143 -5.72 -7.60 -0.90
C GLY A 143 -6.74 -8.67 -0.54
N SER A 144 -8.03 -8.35 -0.71
CA SER A 144 -9.16 -9.28 -0.54
C SER A 144 -9.05 -10.56 -1.37
N THR A 145 -8.22 -10.57 -2.43
CA THR A 145 -7.96 -11.76 -3.26
C THR A 145 -7.56 -12.98 -2.43
N VAL A 146 -6.78 -12.83 -1.36
CA VAL A 146 -6.39 -13.98 -0.51
C VAL A 146 -7.61 -14.61 0.19
N VAL A 147 -8.63 -13.78 0.47
CA VAL A 147 -9.87 -14.16 1.15
C VAL A 147 -10.87 -14.78 0.18
N VAL A 148 -11.00 -14.23 -1.03
CA VAL A 148 -12.10 -14.62 -1.95
C VAL A 148 -11.69 -15.65 -2.98
N SER A 149 -10.39 -15.75 -3.30
CA SER A 149 -9.92 -16.65 -4.35
C SER A 149 -10.21 -18.11 -3.99
N PRO A 150 -10.78 -18.91 -4.90
CA PRO A 150 -11.05 -20.32 -4.64
C PRO A 150 -9.78 -21.14 -4.35
N TYR A 151 -8.61 -20.63 -4.73
CA TYR A 151 -7.32 -21.28 -4.47
C TYR A 151 -6.79 -21.08 -3.04
N THR A 152 -7.30 -20.08 -2.31
CA THR A 152 -6.77 -19.69 -1.00
C THR A 152 -7.83 -19.58 0.09
N ARG A 153 -9.07 -19.23 -0.25
CA ARG A 153 -10.17 -18.92 0.67
C ARG A 153 -10.27 -19.89 1.84
N ASP A 154 -10.38 -21.19 1.55
CA ASP A 154 -10.65 -22.19 2.59
C ASP A 154 -9.44 -22.37 3.52
N SER A 155 -8.22 -22.42 2.95
CA SER A 155 -6.98 -22.49 3.75
C SER A 155 -6.72 -21.22 4.55
N PHE A 156 -7.01 -20.05 3.97
CA PHE A 156 -6.83 -18.76 4.63
C PHE A 156 -7.82 -18.62 5.79
N ARG A 157 -9.09 -19.01 5.60
CA ARG A 157 -10.11 -19.08 6.65
C ARG A 157 -9.70 -19.97 7.81
N LEU A 158 -9.14 -21.16 7.52
CA LEU A 158 -8.64 -22.05 8.58
C LEU A 158 -7.50 -21.42 9.39
N PHE A 159 -6.60 -20.69 8.72
CA PHE A 159 -5.54 -19.94 9.37
C PHE A 159 -6.11 -18.82 10.26
N THR A 160 -6.96 -17.96 9.74
CA THR A 160 -7.57 -16.84 10.49
C THR A 160 -8.45 -17.32 11.63
N ASP A 161 -9.20 -18.43 11.47
CA ASP A 161 -9.95 -19.08 12.56
C ASP A 161 -9.02 -19.52 13.71
N SER A 162 -7.83 -20.03 13.38
CA SER A 162 -6.84 -20.44 14.37
C SER A 162 -6.21 -19.24 15.07
N LEU A 163 -5.89 -18.20 14.29
CA LEU A 163 -5.30 -16.96 14.78
C LEU A 163 -6.24 -16.23 15.73
N GLU A 164 -7.53 -16.10 15.37
CA GLU A 164 -8.57 -15.52 16.23
C GLU A 164 -8.68 -16.24 17.58
N ARG A 165 -8.65 -17.59 17.58
CA ARG A 165 -8.66 -18.35 18.84
C ARG A 165 -7.42 -18.11 19.69
N ARG A 166 -6.25 -17.90 19.07
CA ARG A 166 -4.99 -17.56 19.76
C ARG A 166 -5.10 -16.19 20.41
N LEU A 167 -5.49 -15.18 19.64
CA LEU A 167 -5.69 -13.81 20.09
C LEU A 167 -6.74 -13.73 21.22
N ALA A 168 -7.86 -14.43 21.10
CA ALA A 168 -8.89 -14.45 22.13
C ALA A 168 -8.39 -15.04 23.47
N ARG A 169 -7.53 -16.08 23.44
CA ARG A 169 -6.88 -16.61 24.66
C ARG A 169 -5.90 -15.62 25.27
N ALA A 170 -5.26 -14.80 24.43
CA ALA A 170 -4.39 -13.72 24.89
C ALA A 170 -5.17 -12.49 25.36
N GLY A 171 -6.50 -12.46 25.28
CA GLY A 171 -7.32 -11.30 25.65
C GLY A 171 -7.33 -10.18 24.60
N ILE A 172 -6.95 -10.49 23.36
CA ILE A 172 -7.00 -9.55 22.24
C ILE A 172 -8.29 -9.79 21.46
N HIS A 173 -8.99 -8.70 21.19
CA HIS A 173 -10.21 -8.66 20.42
C HIS A 173 -9.93 -8.03 19.06
N THR A 174 -10.56 -8.57 18.02
CA THR A 174 -10.40 -8.07 16.66
C THR A 174 -11.74 -7.72 16.03
N ALA A 175 -11.72 -6.70 15.17
CA ALA A 175 -12.81 -6.41 14.27
C ALA A 175 -12.29 -6.02 12.88
N THR A 176 -13.02 -6.41 11.84
CA THR A 176 -12.63 -6.24 10.44
C THR A 176 -13.68 -5.51 9.63
N ILE A 177 -13.22 -4.60 8.79
CA ILE A 177 -13.95 -4.05 7.65
C ILE A 177 -13.07 -4.14 6.40
N TYR A 178 -13.59 -3.75 5.24
CA TYR A 178 -12.81 -3.61 4.03
C TYR A 178 -12.78 -2.15 3.59
N SER A 179 -11.66 -1.72 3.01
CA SER A 179 -11.50 -0.41 2.40
C SER A 179 -11.04 -0.55 0.94
N GLN A 180 -11.48 0.34 0.07
CA GLN A 180 -11.07 0.39 -1.33
C GLN A 180 -9.74 1.13 -1.43
N SER A 181 -8.71 0.49 -1.98
CA SER A 181 -7.42 1.11 -2.28
C SER A 181 -7.48 1.93 -3.56
N PRO A 182 -6.82 3.11 -3.63
CA PRO A 182 -6.73 3.87 -4.87
C PRO A 182 -5.82 3.21 -5.92
N VAL A 183 -5.07 2.18 -5.53
CA VAL A 183 -4.08 1.51 -6.38
C VAL A 183 -4.19 -0.01 -6.33
N ILE A 184 -3.56 -0.66 -7.31
CA ILE A 184 -3.49 -2.11 -7.46
C ILE A 184 -2.05 -2.44 -7.83
N GLY A 185 -1.47 -3.46 -7.17
CA GLY A 185 -0.20 -4.09 -7.54
C GLY A 185 1.07 -3.24 -7.35
N GLY A 186 0.96 -2.08 -6.71
CA GLY A 186 2.09 -1.20 -6.44
C GLY A 186 1.64 0.25 -6.25
N ARG A 187 2.61 1.13 -5.98
CA ARG A 187 2.41 2.53 -5.59
C ARG A 187 1.77 2.68 -4.21
N SER A 188 2.20 1.88 -3.25
CA SER A 188 1.71 1.85 -1.88
C SER A 188 1.69 3.24 -1.23
N TRP A 189 2.59 4.14 -1.64
CA TRP A 189 2.61 5.52 -1.16
C TRP A 189 1.35 6.32 -1.46
N LEU A 190 0.66 6.01 -2.55
CA LEU A 190 -0.64 6.61 -2.86
C LEU A 190 -1.72 6.10 -1.90
N ALA A 191 -1.71 4.80 -1.58
CA ALA A 191 -2.65 4.19 -0.65
C ALA A 191 -2.50 4.73 0.78
N PHE A 192 -1.30 4.66 1.36
CA PHE A 192 -1.10 5.10 2.74
C PHE A 192 -1.17 6.62 2.89
N THR A 193 -0.79 7.40 1.87
CA THR A 193 -0.99 8.86 1.91
C THR A 193 -2.47 9.19 1.84
N SER A 194 -3.24 8.46 1.02
CA SER A 194 -4.70 8.63 1.01
C SER A 194 -5.31 8.38 2.39
N ALA A 195 -4.88 7.30 3.05
CA ALA A 195 -5.36 6.96 4.37
C ALA A 195 -5.02 7.98 5.46
N MET A 196 -3.80 8.52 5.44
CA MET A 196 -3.33 9.47 6.48
C MET A 196 -3.82 10.90 6.26
N THR A 197 -4.09 11.30 5.02
CA THR A 197 -4.50 12.68 4.68
C THR A 197 -6.01 12.79 4.43
N GLY A 198 -6.65 11.66 4.18
CA GLY A 198 -8.03 11.55 3.76
C GLY A 198 -8.34 12.18 2.40
N LEU A 199 -7.34 12.24 1.54
CA LEU A 199 -7.47 12.58 0.13
C LEU A 199 -7.41 11.33 -0.72
N TRP A 200 -8.30 11.20 -1.71
CA TRP A 200 -8.17 10.12 -2.68
C TRP A 200 -7.04 10.41 -3.66
N LEU A 201 -5.89 9.77 -3.47
CA LEU A 201 -4.73 9.91 -4.33
C LEU A 201 -4.60 8.67 -5.21
N ASP A 202 -5.04 8.76 -6.45
CA ASP A 202 -4.92 7.70 -7.44
C ASP A 202 -3.88 8.00 -8.54
N SER A 203 -3.12 9.09 -8.38
CA SER A 203 -2.05 9.49 -9.31
C SER A 203 -0.84 10.14 -8.61
N HIS A 204 0.37 9.93 -9.15
CA HIS A 204 1.58 10.58 -8.63
C HIS A 204 1.50 12.10 -8.67
N THR A 205 0.86 12.68 -9.69
CA THR A 205 0.77 14.14 -9.83
C THR A 205 -0.02 14.77 -8.69
N ALA A 206 -1.11 14.14 -8.25
CA ALA A 206 -1.86 14.60 -7.09
C ALA A 206 -1.02 14.49 -5.79
N TYR A 207 -0.30 13.36 -5.65
CA TYR A 207 0.62 13.15 -4.53
C TYR A 207 1.72 14.21 -4.48
N ASP A 208 2.41 14.47 -5.59
CA ASP A 208 3.44 15.49 -5.67
C ASP A 208 2.89 16.85 -5.29
N ARG A 209 1.77 17.27 -5.87
CA ARG A 209 1.20 18.58 -5.55
C ARG A 209 0.86 18.69 -4.07
N LEU A 210 0.36 17.62 -3.43
CA LEU A 210 0.06 17.63 -2.00
C LEU A 210 1.31 17.87 -1.15
N LEU A 211 2.43 17.26 -1.51
CA LEU A 211 3.70 17.41 -0.78
C LEU A 211 4.26 18.85 -0.80
N ASP A 212 3.74 19.73 -1.66
CA ASP A 212 4.13 21.16 -1.72
C ASP A 212 3.43 22.03 -0.66
N TYR A 213 2.59 21.45 0.22
CA TYR A 213 1.85 22.16 1.27
C TYR A 213 2.26 21.76 2.70
N PRO A 214 3.56 21.70 3.04
CA PRO A 214 4.01 21.32 4.37
C PRO A 214 3.45 22.28 5.43
N GLY A 215 3.03 21.72 6.57
CA GLY A 215 2.51 22.47 7.71
C GLY A 215 1.15 23.16 7.51
N THR A 216 0.57 23.09 6.31
CA THR A 216 -0.71 23.74 5.99
C THR A 216 -1.87 22.73 5.93
N TYR A 217 -1.61 21.53 5.41
CA TYR A 217 -2.64 20.50 5.27
C TYR A 217 -2.74 19.62 6.54
N PRO A 218 -3.90 19.50 7.20
CA PRO A 218 -4.08 18.65 8.36
C PRO A 218 -4.11 17.18 7.92
N HIS A 219 -3.37 16.35 8.64
CA HIS A 219 -3.33 14.91 8.44
C HIS A 219 -3.05 14.18 9.76
N LEU A 220 -3.15 12.86 9.74
CA LEU A 220 -3.09 12.03 10.94
C LEU A 220 -1.80 12.23 11.76
N VAL A 221 -0.63 12.35 11.11
CA VAL A 221 0.64 12.62 11.83
C VAL A 221 0.61 13.96 12.56
N THR A 222 0.09 15.03 11.93
CA THR A 222 -0.07 16.34 12.61
C THR A 222 -1.05 16.27 13.75
N PHE A 223 -2.10 15.45 13.65
CA PHE A 223 -3.05 15.22 14.74
C PHE A 223 -2.35 14.62 15.96
N PHE A 224 -1.64 13.51 15.78
CA PHE A 224 -0.90 12.87 16.89
C PHE A 224 0.17 13.79 17.48
N SER A 225 0.97 14.46 16.64
CA SER A 225 1.98 15.42 17.09
C SER A 225 1.36 16.56 17.91
N ARG A 226 0.22 17.12 17.48
CA ARG A 226 -0.50 18.17 18.23
C ARG A 226 -1.07 17.70 19.55
N HIS A 227 -1.37 16.41 19.68
CA HIS A 227 -1.82 15.78 20.92
C HIS A 227 -0.70 15.26 21.82
N GLY A 228 0.56 15.56 21.47
CA GLY A 228 1.74 15.27 22.30
C GLY A 228 2.22 13.84 22.22
N TYR A 229 1.89 13.12 21.15
CA TYR A 229 2.43 11.79 20.88
C TYR A 229 3.87 11.88 20.37
N HIS A 230 4.67 10.86 20.66
CA HIS A 230 5.86 10.58 19.85
C HIS A 230 5.38 9.99 18.51
N THR A 231 5.93 10.48 17.39
CA THR A 231 5.48 10.02 16.06
C THR A 231 6.63 9.35 15.33
N THR A 232 6.45 8.07 15.03
CA THR A 232 7.51 7.25 14.44
C THR A 232 7.09 6.67 13.10
N ARG A 233 7.99 6.70 12.12
CA ARG A 233 7.87 5.99 10.85
C ARG A 233 8.99 4.97 10.70
N ILE A 234 8.64 3.76 10.25
CA ILE A 234 9.61 2.73 9.87
C ILE A 234 9.64 2.57 8.34
N SER A 235 10.85 2.53 7.76
CA SER A 235 11.10 2.25 6.34
C SER A 235 12.34 1.37 6.17
N THR A 236 12.12 0.09 5.91
CA THR A 236 13.16 -0.95 6.02
C THR A 236 13.66 -1.46 4.69
N MET A 237 13.26 -0.84 3.58
CA MET A 237 13.84 -1.12 2.27
C MET A 237 15.27 -0.59 2.23
N LYS A 238 16.22 -1.43 1.81
CA LYS A 238 17.59 -1.01 1.59
C LYS A 238 17.65 -0.06 0.41
N ALA A 239 17.94 1.21 0.70
CA ALA A 239 18.25 2.18 -0.33
C ALA A 239 19.76 2.19 -0.60
N THR A 240 20.13 2.34 -1.87
CA THR A 240 21.48 2.75 -2.29
C THR A 240 21.53 4.28 -2.40
N GLU A 241 22.72 4.87 -2.42
CA GLU A 241 22.88 6.31 -2.72
C GLU A 241 22.16 6.69 -4.04
N GLU A 242 22.23 5.82 -5.05
CA GLU A 242 21.54 6.03 -6.32
C GLU A 242 20.02 6.06 -6.13
N THR A 243 19.40 5.16 -5.35
CA THR A 243 17.94 5.15 -5.15
C THR A 243 17.47 6.21 -4.15
N ASP A 244 18.24 6.53 -3.10
CA ASP A 244 17.92 7.60 -2.16
C ASP A 244 17.84 8.95 -2.87
N SER A 245 18.69 9.19 -3.87
CA SER A 245 18.63 10.41 -4.69
C SER A 245 17.37 10.53 -5.57
N LEU A 246 16.64 9.42 -5.78
CA LEU A 246 15.42 9.39 -6.60
C LEU A 246 14.16 9.69 -5.80
N ILE A 247 14.16 9.39 -4.50
CA ILE A 247 13.02 9.59 -3.61
C ILE A 247 13.24 10.89 -2.85
N PRO A 248 12.33 11.88 -2.93
CA PRO A 248 12.52 13.16 -2.25
C PRO A 248 12.18 13.02 -0.76
N LEU A 249 12.98 12.26 0.00
CA LEU A 249 12.75 11.91 1.41
C LEU A 249 12.54 13.16 2.28
N ASP A 250 13.35 14.20 2.09
CA ASP A 250 13.23 15.47 2.82
C ASP A 250 11.89 16.16 2.55
N ARG A 251 11.39 16.09 1.32
CA ARG A 251 10.08 16.64 0.95
C ARG A 251 8.95 15.84 1.58
N ILE A 252 9.09 14.51 1.60
CA ILE A 252 8.13 13.61 2.23
C ILE A 252 8.08 13.84 3.74
N ASN A 253 9.23 13.92 4.43
CA ASN A 253 9.24 14.21 5.86
C ASN A 253 8.85 15.66 6.14
N GLY A 254 9.20 16.61 5.27
CA GLY A 254 8.78 18.01 5.40
C GLY A 254 7.26 18.15 5.37
N PHE A 255 6.57 17.32 4.58
CA PHE A 255 5.11 17.26 4.58
C PHE A 255 4.54 16.58 5.84
N PHE A 256 4.92 15.32 6.11
CA PHE A 256 4.32 14.54 7.21
C PHE A 256 4.82 14.93 8.61
N GLY A 257 6.08 15.34 8.73
CA GLY A 257 6.69 15.79 9.97
C GLY A 257 6.81 14.69 11.03
N PHE A 258 7.16 13.45 10.67
CA PHE A 258 7.47 12.42 11.67
C PHE A 258 8.68 12.87 12.50
N GLU A 259 8.57 12.73 13.81
CA GLU A 259 9.64 13.08 14.74
C GLU A 259 10.81 12.09 14.59
N THR A 260 10.49 10.79 14.52
CA THR A 260 11.45 9.71 14.29
C THR A 260 11.17 9.03 12.95
N TRP A 261 12.18 8.92 12.10
CA TRP A 261 12.11 8.10 10.88
C TRP A 261 13.21 7.05 10.91
N LEU A 262 12.87 5.84 11.36
CA LEU A 262 13.76 4.67 11.34
C LEU A 262 13.89 4.15 9.91
N ARG A 263 15.00 4.46 9.25
CA ARG A 263 15.32 3.93 7.92
C ARG A 263 16.25 2.73 8.04
N TRP A 264 16.48 2.04 6.92
CA TRP A 264 17.46 0.95 6.82
C TRP A 264 18.80 1.29 7.52
N ALA A 265 19.36 2.47 7.28
CA ALA A 265 20.66 2.87 7.82
C ALA A 265 20.65 3.19 9.33
N ASP A 266 19.46 3.45 9.89
CA ASP A 266 19.29 3.83 11.29
C ASP A 266 19.02 2.60 12.19
N ILE A 267 18.78 1.42 11.59
CA ILE A 267 18.54 0.15 12.28
C ILE A 267 19.80 -0.72 12.16
N PRO A 268 20.45 -1.12 13.27
CA PRO A 268 21.69 -1.88 13.27
C PRO A 268 21.45 -3.36 12.98
N TYR A 269 20.88 -3.67 11.81
CA TYR A 269 20.66 -5.03 11.34
C TYR A 269 21.81 -5.50 10.45
N GLU A 270 22.50 -6.56 10.87
CA GLU A 270 23.61 -7.22 10.17
C GLU A 270 23.23 -8.61 9.61
N GLY A 271 22.03 -9.08 9.93
CA GLY A 271 21.50 -10.35 9.43
C GLY A 271 21.21 -10.36 7.92
N TYR A 272 20.75 -11.52 7.45
CA TYR A 272 20.43 -11.76 6.05
C TYR A 272 19.26 -10.87 5.60
N PRO A 273 19.40 -10.07 4.53
CA PRO A 273 18.30 -9.23 4.04
C PRO A 273 17.23 -10.09 3.36
N TYR A 274 15.95 -9.79 3.62
CA TYR A 274 14.81 -10.49 3.05
C TYR A 274 14.10 -9.64 1.99
N ASN A 275 13.29 -10.29 1.15
CA ASN A 275 12.59 -9.67 -0.01
C ASN A 275 13.55 -9.29 -1.18
N PRO A 276 13.06 -9.19 -2.43
CA PRO A 276 13.88 -8.84 -3.62
C PRO A 276 14.68 -7.53 -3.55
N PHE A 277 14.25 -6.55 -2.76
CA PHE A 277 14.90 -5.26 -2.55
C PHE A 277 15.89 -5.27 -1.37
N GLY A 278 16.01 -6.39 -0.66
CA GLY A 278 16.99 -6.59 0.40
C GLY A 278 16.70 -5.81 1.69
N GLY A 279 15.46 -5.89 2.20
CA GLY A 279 14.99 -5.20 3.40
C GLY A 279 15.16 -5.98 4.72
N ILE A 280 15.04 -5.25 5.83
CA ILE A 280 15.14 -5.82 7.19
C ILE A 280 13.87 -6.64 7.45
N PRO A 281 13.95 -7.81 8.11
CA PRO A 281 12.75 -8.52 8.55
C PRO A 281 11.77 -7.59 9.26
N ASP A 282 10.49 -7.68 8.92
CA ASP A 282 9.49 -6.76 9.49
C ASP A 282 9.35 -6.98 11.01
N GLN A 283 9.50 -8.24 11.49
CA GLN A 283 9.58 -8.55 12.91
C GLN A 283 10.76 -7.82 13.59
N TYR A 284 11.96 -7.90 13.03
CA TYR A 284 13.13 -7.22 13.61
C TYR A 284 12.90 -5.72 13.68
N SER A 285 12.30 -5.16 12.63
CA SER A 285 12.08 -3.73 12.50
C SER A 285 11.09 -3.19 13.54
N ILE A 286 9.96 -3.87 13.73
CA ILE A 286 8.93 -3.44 14.68
C ILE A 286 9.34 -3.71 16.13
N GLU A 287 10.05 -4.80 16.41
CA GLU A 287 10.57 -5.11 17.75
C GLU A 287 11.71 -4.15 18.14
N TYR A 288 12.64 -3.84 17.22
CA TYR A 288 13.67 -2.83 17.44
C TYR A 288 13.05 -1.45 17.75
N TYR A 289 12.05 -1.04 16.97
CA TYR A 289 11.31 0.19 17.25
C TYR A 289 10.72 0.18 18.66
N TYR A 290 10.04 -0.90 19.05
CA TYR A 290 9.35 -0.92 20.33
C TYR A 290 10.36 -0.84 21.49
N GLU A 291 11.42 -1.65 21.44
CA GLU A 291 12.44 -1.70 22.48
C GLU A 291 13.29 -0.41 22.57
N GLN A 292 13.70 0.15 21.41
CA GLN A 292 14.71 1.22 21.36
C GLN A 292 14.10 2.62 21.22
N VAL A 293 12.88 2.73 20.72
CA VAL A 293 12.18 4.01 20.52
C VAL A 293 11.00 4.13 21.46
N ALA A 294 9.98 3.28 21.30
CA ALA A 294 8.72 3.43 22.04
C ALA A 294 8.94 3.37 23.56
N GLN A 295 9.68 2.38 24.07
CA GLN A 295 9.95 2.24 25.50
C GLN A 295 10.90 3.31 26.08
N SER A 296 11.62 4.03 25.22
CA SER A 296 12.58 5.05 25.65
C SER A 296 11.93 6.43 25.87
N ASP A 297 10.70 6.61 25.39
CA ASP A 297 9.94 7.86 25.50
C ASP A 297 8.67 7.64 26.34
N PRO A 298 8.41 8.46 27.38
CA PRO A 298 7.21 8.31 28.21
C PRO A 298 5.92 8.84 27.56
N ARG A 299 5.99 9.48 26.38
CA ARG A 299 4.82 9.92 25.62
C ARG A 299 4.12 8.72 24.96
N PRO A 300 2.80 8.80 24.74
CA PRO A 300 2.14 7.81 23.90
C PRO A 300 2.69 7.85 22.47
N ASP A 301 2.76 6.72 21.80
CA ASP A 301 3.37 6.60 20.48
C ASP A 301 2.33 6.42 19.36
N PHE A 302 2.57 7.10 18.25
CA PHE A 302 1.94 6.82 16.98
C PHE A 302 2.99 6.25 16.01
N LEU A 303 2.92 4.94 15.80
CA LEU A 303 3.72 4.25 14.81
C LEU A 303 3.00 4.21 13.47
N PHE A 304 3.71 4.58 12.41
CA PHE A 304 3.35 4.27 11.04
C PHE A 304 4.39 3.33 10.41
N PHE A 305 3.98 2.11 10.08
CA PHE A 305 4.86 1.10 9.50
C PHE A 305 4.31 0.52 8.21
N ILE A 306 5.14 0.43 7.17
CA ILE A 306 4.84 -0.27 5.93
C ILE A 306 5.72 -1.52 5.88
N THR A 307 5.08 -2.69 6.03
CA THR A 307 5.78 -3.98 6.00
C THR A 307 6.22 -4.33 4.58
N THR A 308 7.15 -5.26 4.42
CA THR A 308 7.75 -5.58 3.11
C THR A 308 7.93 -7.07 2.84
N ASN A 309 7.83 -7.95 3.83
CA ASN A 309 8.03 -9.40 3.68
C ASN A 309 6.92 -10.08 2.84
N SER A 310 5.77 -9.44 2.65
CA SER A 310 4.69 -9.87 1.75
C SER A 310 4.79 -9.29 0.33
N HIS A 311 5.86 -8.56 0.00
CA HIS A 311 6.06 -8.02 -1.34
C HIS A 311 6.27 -9.14 -2.38
N ALA A 312 5.74 -8.94 -3.59
CA ALA A 312 5.99 -9.81 -4.73
C ALA A 312 7.51 -9.92 -5.00
N PRO A 313 8.05 -11.10 -5.38
CA PRO A 313 7.38 -12.30 -5.87
C PRO A 313 7.03 -13.33 -4.78
N TRP A 314 6.89 -12.89 -3.51
CA TRP A 314 6.57 -13.74 -2.36
C TRP A 314 7.61 -14.82 -2.13
N TYR A 315 8.83 -14.37 -1.79
CA TYR A 315 9.85 -15.27 -1.27
C TYR A 315 9.37 -15.90 0.04
N LEU A 316 10.03 -16.98 0.45
CA LEU A 316 9.77 -17.56 1.77
C LEU A 316 10.16 -16.52 2.84
N PRO A 317 9.23 -16.17 3.74
CA PRO A 317 9.46 -15.15 4.75
C PRO A 317 10.48 -15.61 5.81
N PRO A 318 11.08 -14.70 6.60
CA PRO A 318 11.97 -15.07 7.70
C PRO A 318 11.35 -16.10 8.66
N PRO A 319 12.13 -16.79 9.51
CA PRO A 319 11.55 -17.44 10.68
C PRO A 319 10.91 -16.39 11.60
N LEU A 320 9.94 -16.78 12.43
CA LEU A 320 9.38 -15.95 13.51
C LEU A 320 9.86 -16.47 14.88
N PRO A 321 11.12 -16.26 15.27
CA PRO A 321 11.58 -16.65 16.60
C PRO A 321 10.90 -15.80 17.69
N ASP A 322 10.74 -16.37 18.89
CA ASP A 322 10.26 -15.62 20.06
C ASP A 322 11.25 -14.51 20.44
N ASP A 323 12.55 -14.83 20.41
CA ASP A 323 13.64 -13.86 20.52
C ASP A 323 14.00 -13.33 19.13
N TRP A 324 13.58 -12.10 18.85
CA TRP A 324 13.76 -11.45 17.56
C TRP A 324 15.23 -11.14 17.23
N HIS A 325 16.12 -11.05 18.23
CA HIS A 325 17.55 -10.85 17.99
C HIS A 325 18.18 -12.02 17.21
N LEU A 326 17.58 -13.21 17.26
CA LEU A 326 18.03 -14.35 16.47
C LEU A 326 17.99 -14.10 14.96
N LEU A 327 17.12 -13.22 14.48
CA LEU A 327 17.06 -12.83 13.07
C LEU A 327 18.36 -12.17 12.60
N ASP A 328 19.05 -11.48 13.52
CA ASP A 328 20.32 -10.81 13.23
C ASP A 328 21.51 -11.77 13.20
N THR A 329 21.32 -13.03 13.63
CA THR A 329 22.36 -14.07 13.57
C THR A 329 22.34 -14.87 12.27
N ILE A 330 21.27 -14.75 11.48
CA ILE A 330 21.10 -15.47 10.23
C ILE A 330 21.99 -14.84 9.16
N ARG A 331 22.95 -15.58 8.61
CA ARG A 331 23.90 -15.08 7.58
C ARG A 331 23.53 -15.49 6.15
N HIS A 332 22.71 -16.52 6.00
CA HIS A 332 22.27 -17.05 4.71
C HIS A 332 20.77 -17.30 4.75
N SER A 333 20.11 -17.21 3.59
CA SER A 333 18.68 -17.53 3.48
C SER A 333 18.40 -18.90 4.11
N PRO A 334 17.62 -18.97 5.21
CA PRO A 334 17.27 -20.24 5.83
C PRO A 334 16.31 -21.05 4.95
N ASN A 335 15.74 -20.39 3.94
CA ASN A 335 14.64 -20.91 3.12
C ASN A 335 15.06 -21.32 1.70
N GLY A 336 16.36 -21.38 1.42
CA GLY A 336 16.89 -21.80 0.12
C GLY A 336 16.75 -20.76 -0.99
N THR A 337 16.95 -21.20 -2.24
CA THR A 337 16.87 -20.38 -3.46
C THR A 337 15.43 -20.28 -3.98
N TRP A 338 15.20 -19.50 -5.04
CA TRP A 338 13.92 -19.46 -5.78
C TRP A 338 13.30 -20.84 -6.07
N TRP A 339 14.14 -21.87 -6.23
CA TRP A 339 13.71 -23.25 -6.51
C TRP A 339 13.07 -23.95 -5.30
N ALA A 340 13.34 -23.49 -4.08
CA ALA A 340 12.73 -23.98 -2.84
C ALA A 340 11.32 -23.41 -2.60
N LEU A 341 10.91 -22.41 -3.39
CA LEU A 341 9.61 -21.77 -3.22
C LEU A 341 8.47 -22.75 -3.56
N PRO A 342 7.39 -22.80 -2.76
CA PRO A 342 6.24 -23.64 -3.03
C PRO A 342 5.70 -23.51 -4.45
N LYS A 343 5.19 -24.57 -5.05
CA LYS A 343 4.53 -24.46 -6.37
C LYS A 343 3.24 -23.63 -6.24
N GLY A 344 3.01 -22.75 -7.22
CA GLY A 344 1.80 -21.93 -7.33
C GLY A 344 1.94 -20.54 -6.71
N MET A 345 1.72 -19.51 -7.54
CA MET A 345 1.82 -18.09 -7.16
C MET A 345 0.86 -17.73 -6.01
N MET A 346 -0.41 -18.13 -6.12
CA MET A 346 -1.43 -17.91 -5.08
C MET A 346 -1.05 -18.52 -3.73
N ARG A 347 -0.39 -19.69 -3.73
CA ARG A 347 0.03 -20.35 -2.48
C ARG A 347 1.16 -19.56 -1.80
N ARG A 348 2.12 -19.04 -2.57
CA ARG A 348 3.20 -18.21 -2.03
C ARG A 348 2.65 -16.90 -1.47
N TYR A 349 1.79 -16.24 -2.23
CA TYR A 349 1.10 -15.03 -1.79
C TYR A 349 0.35 -15.25 -0.47
N ARG A 350 -0.50 -16.28 -0.39
CA ARG A 350 -1.22 -16.63 0.85
C ARG A 350 -0.26 -16.80 2.03
N LEU A 351 0.80 -17.60 1.88
CA LEU A 351 1.74 -17.85 2.98
C LEU A 351 2.47 -16.58 3.43
N ALA A 352 2.79 -15.67 2.51
CA ALA A 352 3.43 -14.42 2.85
C ALA A 352 2.48 -13.49 3.64
N VAL A 353 1.20 -13.45 3.28
CA VAL A 353 0.17 -12.73 4.05
C VAL A 353 -0.06 -13.38 5.42
N GLU A 354 -0.19 -14.70 5.48
CA GLU A 354 -0.34 -15.44 6.74
C GLU A 354 0.82 -15.16 7.71
N TYR A 355 2.05 -15.16 7.20
CA TYR A 355 3.23 -14.79 7.98
C TYR A 355 3.12 -13.37 8.58
N GLN A 356 2.72 -12.38 7.78
CA GLN A 356 2.61 -11.00 8.29
C GLN A 356 1.54 -10.87 9.37
N LEU A 357 0.40 -11.52 9.18
CA LEU A 357 -0.67 -11.51 10.18
C LEU A 357 -0.26 -12.23 11.47
N ASP A 358 0.50 -13.33 11.36
CA ASP A 358 1.00 -14.07 12.52
C ASP A 358 2.04 -13.27 13.31
N MET A 359 2.94 -12.57 12.59
CA MET A 359 3.93 -11.65 13.15
C MET A 359 3.26 -10.50 13.91
N LEU A 360 2.29 -9.83 13.29
CA LEU A 360 1.57 -8.70 13.89
C LEU A 360 0.68 -9.14 15.06
N ALA A 361 0.10 -10.35 15.00
CA ALA A 361 -0.60 -10.94 16.13
C ALA A 361 0.35 -11.24 17.31
N ALA A 362 1.56 -11.74 17.04
CA ALA A 362 2.57 -11.98 18.08
C ALA A 362 3.06 -10.65 18.70
N PHE A 363 3.28 -9.62 17.88
CA PHE A 363 3.56 -8.26 18.36
C PHE A 363 2.43 -7.76 19.28
N ALA A 364 1.17 -7.93 18.85
CA ALA A 364 0.02 -7.49 19.65
C ALA A 364 -0.10 -8.22 20.99
N GLU A 365 0.17 -9.53 20.99
CA GLU A 365 0.17 -10.39 22.19
C GLU A 365 1.21 -9.94 23.22
N ARG A 366 2.40 -9.55 22.73
CA ARG A 366 3.51 -9.12 23.58
C ARG A 366 3.35 -7.70 24.12
N HIS A 367 2.86 -6.78 23.30
CA HIS A 367 3.12 -5.35 23.52
C HIS A 367 1.91 -4.44 23.65
N LEU A 368 0.70 -4.87 23.24
CA LEU A 368 -0.48 -4.01 23.44
C LEU A 368 -0.86 -3.96 24.92
N ASP A 369 -1.01 -2.75 25.45
CA ASP A 369 -1.65 -2.48 26.71
C ASP A 369 -3.19 -2.44 26.56
N ALA A 370 -3.88 -2.15 27.68
CA ALA A 370 -5.33 -2.28 27.79
C ALA A 370 -6.11 -1.45 26.76
N GLU A 371 -5.62 -0.24 26.45
CA GLU A 371 -6.32 0.74 25.59
C GLU A 371 -5.71 0.87 24.19
N ASP A 372 -4.59 0.19 23.93
CA ASP A 372 -3.83 0.36 22.69
C ASP A 372 -4.57 -0.20 21.47
N LEU A 373 -4.20 0.36 20.32
CA LEU A 373 -4.77 0.02 19.03
C LEU A 373 -3.66 -0.40 18.07
N LEU A 374 -3.73 -1.64 17.58
CA LEU A 374 -3.03 -2.04 16.37
C LEU A 374 -4.03 -2.08 15.20
N ILE A 375 -3.82 -1.20 14.23
CA ILE A 375 -4.64 -1.06 13.02
C ILE A 375 -3.84 -1.62 11.85
N VAL A 376 -4.30 -2.75 11.31
CA VAL A 376 -3.64 -3.46 10.21
C VAL A 376 -4.44 -3.28 8.93
N VAL A 377 -3.86 -2.65 7.93
CA VAL A 377 -4.53 -2.31 6.66
C VAL A 377 -3.75 -2.89 5.50
N GLY A 378 -4.43 -3.53 4.55
CA GLY A 378 -3.80 -3.82 3.28
C GLY A 378 -3.67 -2.57 2.41
N ASP A 379 -2.51 -2.32 1.84
CA ASP A 379 -2.28 -1.15 0.97
C ASP A 379 -2.94 -1.29 -0.40
N HIS A 380 -2.87 -2.48 -1.02
CA HIS A 380 -3.47 -2.80 -2.31
C HIS A 380 -3.51 -4.30 -2.59
N GLN A 381 -4.18 -4.68 -3.68
CA GLN A 381 -4.11 -6.05 -4.22
C GLN A 381 -2.71 -6.42 -4.73
N PRO A 382 -2.33 -7.71 -4.71
CA PRO A 382 -1.07 -8.18 -5.26
C PRO A 382 -0.93 -7.99 -6.79
N PRO A 383 0.27 -7.71 -7.32
CA PRO A 383 0.50 -7.64 -8.76
C PRO A 383 0.47 -9.03 -9.42
N GLY A 384 0.00 -9.10 -10.67
CA GLY A 384 0.07 -10.32 -11.48
C GLY A 384 -0.86 -11.46 -11.04
N ILE A 385 -1.72 -11.22 -10.05
CA ILE A 385 -2.76 -12.12 -9.59
C ILE A 385 -4.13 -11.56 -10.01
N ASP A 386 -5.03 -12.46 -10.43
CA ASP A 386 -6.41 -12.11 -10.71
C ASP A 386 -7.12 -11.66 -9.42
N HIS A 387 -7.76 -10.51 -9.49
CA HIS A 387 -8.48 -9.82 -8.42
C HIS A 387 -9.93 -9.51 -8.84
N THR A 388 -10.38 -10.01 -10.00
CA THR A 388 -11.72 -9.78 -10.56
C THR A 388 -12.70 -10.89 -10.20
N TYR A 389 -12.75 -11.28 -8.93
CA TYR A 389 -13.74 -12.24 -8.45
C TYR A 389 -15.07 -11.52 -8.19
N ASP A 390 -16.18 -12.02 -8.73
CA ASP A 390 -17.54 -11.42 -8.67
C ASP A 390 -18.09 -11.15 -7.25
N ILE A 391 -17.35 -11.55 -6.21
CA ILE A 391 -17.78 -11.55 -4.82
C ILE A 391 -17.37 -10.26 -4.11
N VAL A 392 -16.30 -9.58 -4.57
CA VAL A 392 -15.71 -8.42 -3.88
C VAL A 392 -15.18 -7.39 -4.89
N ASP A 393 -15.24 -6.11 -4.53
CA ASP A 393 -14.60 -5.05 -5.32
C ASP A 393 -13.11 -5.36 -5.56
N ALA A 394 -12.68 -5.20 -6.79
CA ALA A 394 -11.35 -5.59 -7.25
C ALA A 394 -10.21 -4.77 -6.60
N GLN A 395 -10.54 -3.71 -5.85
CA GLN A 395 -9.61 -2.86 -5.10
C GLN A 395 -9.77 -2.97 -3.58
N ALA A 396 -10.64 -3.86 -3.08
CA ALA A 396 -10.87 -3.99 -1.64
C ALA A 396 -9.68 -4.60 -0.90
N THR A 397 -9.24 -4.00 0.19
CA THR A 397 -8.24 -4.53 1.10
C THR A 397 -8.84 -4.68 2.50
N PRO A 398 -8.41 -5.67 3.30
CA PRO A 398 -8.84 -5.78 4.69
C PRO A 398 -8.30 -4.65 5.55
N LEU A 399 -9.12 -4.21 6.50
CA LEU A 399 -8.76 -3.32 7.60
C LEU A 399 -9.17 -3.99 8.91
N HIS A 400 -8.18 -4.37 9.71
CA HIS A 400 -8.36 -5.01 11.00
C HIS A 400 -7.98 -4.04 12.12
N VAL A 401 -8.74 -4.08 13.21
CA VAL A 401 -8.39 -3.43 14.48
C VAL A 401 -8.17 -4.52 15.51
N PHE A 402 -7.04 -4.48 16.19
CA PHE A 402 -6.66 -5.32 17.31
C PHE A 402 -6.58 -4.45 18.57
N SER A 403 -7.22 -4.88 19.65
CA SER A 403 -7.13 -4.18 20.95
C SER A 403 -7.48 -5.12 22.09
N ARG A 404 -6.93 -4.87 23.29
CA ARG A 404 -7.38 -5.52 24.53
C ARG A 404 -8.70 -4.93 25.04
N ASN A 405 -9.06 -3.71 24.61
CA ASN A 405 -10.33 -3.09 24.97
C ASN A 405 -11.50 -3.72 24.19
N ARG A 406 -12.15 -4.70 24.82
CA ARG A 406 -13.34 -5.37 24.25
C ARG A 406 -14.49 -4.42 23.93
N GLN A 407 -14.69 -3.38 24.74
CA GLN A 407 -15.80 -2.44 24.57
C GLN A 407 -15.55 -1.53 23.37
N LEU A 408 -14.31 -1.12 23.14
CA LEU A 408 -13.90 -0.37 21.95
C LEU A 408 -14.17 -1.21 20.69
N VAL A 409 -13.68 -2.44 20.66
CA VAL A 409 -13.84 -3.33 19.49
C VAL A 409 -15.31 -3.61 19.19
N ARG A 410 -16.15 -3.84 20.21
CA ARG A 410 -17.61 -4.02 20.02
C ARG A 410 -18.31 -2.80 19.44
N ARG A 411 -17.88 -1.58 19.83
CA ARG A 411 -18.49 -0.34 19.31
C ARG A 411 -18.23 -0.12 17.82
N LEU A 412 -17.15 -0.70 17.28
CA LEU A 412 -16.86 -0.65 15.85
C LEU A 412 -17.93 -1.36 15.00
N GLU A 413 -18.70 -2.30 15.59
CA GLU A 413 -19.82 -2.95 14.89
C GLU A 413 -20.88 -1.96 14.40
N ALA A 414 -21.14 -0.90 15.19
CA ALA A 414 -22.06 0.17 14.80
C ALA A 414 -21.54 0.99 13.60
N GLN A 415 -20.26 0.87 13.27
CA GLN A 415 -19.59 1.54 12.16
C GLN A 415 -19.39 0.60 10.96
N GLY A 416 -19.95 -0.62 11.01
CA GLY A 416 -19.88 -1.60 9.93
C GLY A 416 -18.70 -2.56 10.01
N PHE A 417 -17.91 -2.53 11.09
CA PHE A 417 -16.94 -3.58 11.36
C PHE A 417 -17.63 -4.86 11.80
N HIS A 418 -16.95 -5.99 11.63
CA HIS A 418 -17.42 -7.29 12.08
C HIS A 418 -16.42 -7.95 13.01
N PRO A 419 -16.88 -8.65 14.06
CA PRO A 419 -15.99 -9.36 14.95
C PRO A 419 -15.11 -10.37 14.21
N GLY A 420 -13.85 -10.47 14.61
CA GLY A 420 -12.88 -11.38 14.01
C GLY A 420 -12.17 -10.81 12.78
N LEU A 421 -11.39 -11.67 12.14
CA LEU A 421 -10.60 -11.52 10.92
C LEU A 421 -11.30 -12.12 9.69
N ASN A 422 -12.33 -12.94 9.89
CA ASN A 422 -12.86 -13.88 8.91
C ASN A 422 -13.98 -13.39 7.97
N ARG A 423 -14.26 -12.09 7.90
CA ARG A 423 -15.34 -11.61 7.02
C ARG A 423 -14.89 -11.53 5.57
N GLY A 424 -15.72 -12.00 4.64
CA GLY A 424 -15.58 -11.67 3.22
C GLY A 424 -16.07 -10.26 2.94
N ALA A 425 -15.44 -9.52 2.02
CA ALA A 425 -15.86 -8.16 1.75
C ALA A 425 -17.30 -8.13 1.21
N ASP A 426 -18.08 -7.17 1.69
CA ASP A 426 -19.40 -6.86 1.15
C ASP A 426 -19.32 -5.47 0.54
N GLN A 427 -19.62 -5.36 -0.77
CA GLN A 427 -19.58 -4.11 -1.51
C GLN A 427 -20.47 -3.03 -0.87
N ALA A 428 -21.56 -3.40 -0.21
CA ALA A 428 -22.46 -2.45 0.46
C ALA A 428 -21.82 -1.77 1.69
N THR A 429 -20.73 -2.34 2.22
CA THR A 429 -20.05 -1.86 3.45
C THR A 429 -18.59 -1.45 3.19
N LEU A 430 -18.19 -1.33 1.93
CA LEU A 430 -16.82 -1.02 1.55
C LEU A 430 -16.49 0.45 1.85
N TRP A 431 -15.50 0.68 2.71
CA TRP A 431 -14.93 2.00 2.95
C TRP A 431 -14.01 2.40 1.82
N ARG A 432 -13.49 3.62 1.86
CA ARG A 432 -12.39 4.06 1.00
C ARG A 432 -11.19 4.37 1.87
N HIS A 433 -9.97 4.19 1.36
CA HIS A 433 -8.77 4.51 2.15
C HIS A 433 -8.80 5.94 2.69
N ASP A 434 -9.29 6.89 1.88
CA ASP A 434 -9.41 8.31 2.24
C ASP A 434 -10.34 8.61 3.44
N THR A 435 -11.06 7.62 3.99
CA THR A 435 -11.85 7.82 5.21
C THR A 435 -11.11 7.49 6.50
N LEU A 436 -9.94 6.85 6.43
CA LEU A 436 -9.25 6.29 7.60
C LEU A 436 -8.81 7.37 8.61
N ALA A 437 -8.14 8.44 8.16
CA ALA A 437 -7.69 9.52 9.04
C ALA A 437 -8.84 10.09 9.87
N LEU A 438 -9.93 10.48 9.21
CA LEU A 438 -11.07 11.07 9.89
C LEU A 438 -11.76 10.09 10.84
N TRP A 439 -11.85 8.82 10.45
CA TRP A 439 -12.38 7.78 11.32
C TRP A 439 -11.54 7.61 12.58
N LEU A 440 -10.22 7.49 12.45
CA LEU A 440 -9.32 7.29 13.59
C LEU A 440 -9.30 8.49 14.53
N GLU A 441 -9.27 9.71 14.00
CA GLU A 441 -9.43 10.92 14.81
C GLU A 441 -10.76 10.92 15.57
N SER A 442 -11.85 10.56 14.88
CA SER A 442 -13.18 10.50 15.51
C SER A 442 -13.26 9.42 16.59
N LEU A 443 -12.63 8.25 16.37
CA LEU A 443 -12.55 7.16 17.33
C LEU A 443 -11.84 7.58 18.61
N LEU A 444 -10.73 8.31 18.49
CA LEU A 444 -9.94 8.79 19.63
C LEU A 444 -10.60 9.97 20.36
N LEU A 445 -11.35 10.81 19.64
CA LEU A 445 -12.04 11.96 20.20
C LEU A 445 -13.36 11.63 20.91
N ASP A 446 -14.00 10.51 20.58
CA ASP A 446 -15.29 10.14 21.15
C ASP A 446 -15.13 9.49 22.53
N ALA A 447 -15.27 10.32 23.58
CA ALA A 447 -15.11 9.94 24.99
C ALA A 447 -16.25 9.12 25.61
N SER A 448 -17.29 8.76 24.85
CA SER A 448 -18.61 8.44 25.43
C SER A 448 -18.77 7.06 26.12
N SER A 449 -17.73 6.26 26.40
CA SER A 449 -17.89 5.13 27.34
C SER A 449 -16.60 4.51 27.93
N VAL A 450 -15.71 5.30 28.53
CA VAL A 450 -14.53 4.74 29.27
C VAL A 450 -14.67 4.84 30.80
N GLY A 451 -15.79 5.34 31.32
CA GLY A 451 -16.03 5.31 32.77
C GLY A 451 -17.49 5.50 33.16
N SER A 452 -18.22 4.41 33.38
CA SER A 452 -19.45 4.44 34.20
C SER A 452 -19.90 3.11 34.81
N ASP A 453 -19.29 1.96 34.47
CA ASP A 453 -19.82 0.66 34.95
C ASP A 453 -19.05 0.06 36.14
N ALA A 454 -18.17 0.82 36.80
CA ALA A 454 -17.41 0.36 37.97
C ALA A 454 -18.05 0.65 39.34
N GLU A 455 -19.23 1.30 39.41
CA GLU A 455 -19.83 1.71 40.70
C GLU A 455 -21.21 1.13 41.05
N MET A 456 -21.70 0.09 40.37
CA MET A 456 -22.91 -0.61 40.83
C MET A 456 -22.66 -2.10 41.04
N GLY A 457 -22.10 -2.43 42.20
CA GLY A 457 -21.85 -3.81 42.60
C GLY A 457 -21.55 -4.04 44.08
N THR A 458 -22.03 -3.18 44.98
CA THR A 458 -22.14 -3.51 46.41
C THR A 458 -23.47 -2.96 46.94
N HIS A 459 -24.48 -3.82 46.99
CA HIS A 459 -25.43 -3.95 48.10
C HIS A 459 -26.23 -5.24 47.96
#